data_AF-A0A3P9I9Q1-F1
#
_entry.id   AF-A0A3P9I9Q1-F1
#
_cell.length_a   1.000
_cell.length_b   1.000
_cell.length_c   1.000
_cell.angle_alpha   90.00
_cell.angle_beta   90.00
_cell.angle_gamma   90.00
#
_symmetry.space_group_name_H-M   'P 1'
#
loop_
_entity.id
_entity.type
_entity.pdbx_description
1 polymer ?
#
loop_
_entity_poly.entity_id
_entity_poly.type
_entity_poly.pdbx_seq_one_letter_code
_entity_poly.pdbx_strand_id
1 'polypeptide(L)'
;MHSARAWKQKRRSFVIGAVAMGRMLVAYPQTKAYFSHWSDLSPDSAQVKKHGTTIMAAIGEAISKIHNLVCALSKLSDLHAFKLQVDPANFKILAHNIILVLATYYPADFIPEVHVSVDKFLNNLALALAERYR
;
A
#
# COMPACT_ATOMS: atom_id res chain seq x y z
N MET A 1 -24.94 10.24 -12.03
CA MET A 1 -23.83 9.58 -12.77
C MET A 1 -22.48 9.59 -12.04
N HIS A 2 -22.19 10.56 -11.15
CA HIS A 2 -20.91 10.61 -10.42
C HIS A 2 -20.70 9.49 -9.37
N SER A 3 -21.77 9.02 -8.72
CA SER A 3 -21.71 8.00 -7.66
C SER A 3 -21.24 6.62 -8.15
N ALA A 4 -21.69 6.18 -9.33
CA ALA A 4 -21.32 4.87 -9.89
C ALA A 4 -19.84 4.82 -10.34
N ARG A 5 -19.29 5.92 -10.86
CA ARG A 5 -17.88 6.02 -11.26
C ARG A 5 -16.96 5.98 -10.05
N ALA A 6 -17.29 6.76 -9.01
CA ALA A 6 -16.57 6.73 -7.74
C ALA A 6 -16.59 5.34 -7.09
N TRP A 7 -17.72 4.64 -7.13
CA TRP A 7 -17.84 3.27 -6.61
C TRP A 7 -16.99 2.27 -7.40
N LYS A 8 -16.97 2.34 -8.74
CA LYS A 8 -16.09 1.50 -9.58
C LYS A 8 -14.61 1.77 -9.28
N GLN A 9 -14.21 3.03 -9.13
CA GLN A 9 -12.83 3.39 -8.80
C GLN A 9 -12.43 2.87 -7.42
N LYS A 10 -13.32 2.99 -6.42
CA LYS A 10 -13.11 2.45 -5.07
C LYS A 10 -12.98 0.93 -5.07
N ARG A 11 -13.81 0.20 -5.82
CA ARG A 11 -13.66 -1.26 -5.97
C ARG A 11 -12.34 -1.64 -6.63
N ARG A 12 -11.88 -0.86 -7.60
CA ARG A 12 -10.62 -1.12 -8.29
C ARG A 12 -9.42 -0.86 -7.38
N SER A 13 -9.47 0.13 -6.47
CA SER A 13 -8.41 0.32 -5.48
C SER A 13 -8.24 -0.90 -4.56
N PHE A 14 -9.34 -1.57 -4.18
CA PHE A 14 -9.28 -2.78 -3.36
C PHE A 14 -8.61 -3.95 -4.09
N VAL A 15 -8.90 -4.12 -5.38
CA VAL A 15 -8.24 -5.11 -6.23
C VAL A 15 -6.74 -4.82 -6.35
N ILE A 16 -6.37 -3.56 -6.56
CA ILE A 16 -4.95 -3.15 -6.64
C ILE A 16 -4.21 -3.50 -5.36
N GLY A 17 -4.80 -3.22 -4.19
CA GLY A 17 -4.21 -3.55 -2.90
C GLY A 17 -4.01 -5.04 -2.68
N ALA A 18 -5.02 -5.84 -3.02
CA ALA A 18 -4.93 -7.30 -2.93
C ALA A 18 -3.82 -7.87 -3.82
N VAL A 19 -3.75 -7.43 -5.08
CA VAL A 19 -2.73 -7.91 -6.02
C VAL A 19 -1.34 -7.43 -5.60
N ALA A 20 -1.18 -6.17 -5.20
CA ALA A 20 0.11 -5.65 -4.76
C ALA A 20 0.63 -6.39 -3.53
N MET A 21 -0.24 -6.69 -2.56
CA MET A 21 0.12 -7.47 -1.38
C MET A 21 0.48 -8.92 -1.74
N GLY A 22 -0.33 -9.58 -2.55
CA GLY A 22 -0.04 -10.95 -3.01
C GLY A 22 1.30 -11.03 -3.75
N ARG A 23 1.58 -10.08 -4.64
CA ARG A 23 2.87 -9.98 -5.34
C ARG A 23 4.04 -9.76 -4.36
N MET A 24 3.87 -8.88 -3.38
CA MET A 24 4.89 -8.65 -2.36
C MET A 24 5.24 -9.95 -1.61
N LEU A 25 4.24 -10.68 -1.13
CA LEU A 25 4.46 -11.91 -0.38
C LEU A 25 5.13 -13.01 -1.23
N VAL A 26 4.85 -13.08 -2.53
CA VAL A 26 5.46 -14.07 -3.43
C VAL A 26 6.87 -13.66 -3.86
N ALA A 27 7.05 -12.43 -4.34
CA ALA A 27 8.32 -11.96 -4.91
C ALA A 27 9.35 -11.56 -3.85
N TYR A 28 8.90 -11.23 -2.63
CA TYR A 28 9.75 -10.79 -1.52
C TYR A 28 9.42 -11.64 -0.27
N PRO A 29 9.82 -12.91 -0.24
CA PRO A 29 9.41 -13.86 0.79
C PRO A 29 9.82 -13.47 2.22
N GLN A 30 10.82 -12.61 2.39
CA GLN A 30 11.17 -12.04 3.71
C GLN A 30 10.00 -11.29 4.35
N THR A 31 9.11 -10.70 3.55
CA THR A 31 7.93 -9.98 4.05
C THR A 31 6.89 -10.90 4.70
N LYS A 32 6.95 -12.22 4.43
CA LYS A 32 6.04 -13.21 5.05
C LYS A 32 6.21 -13.31 6.56
N ALA A 33 7.38 -12.96 7.09
CA ALA A 33 7.66 -13.03 8.53
C ALA A 33 6.64 -12.24 9.38
N TYR A 34 6.14 -11.11 8.86
CA TYR A 34 5.15 -10.26 9.53
C TYR A 34 3.72 -10.81 9.48
N PHE A 35 3.48 -11.85 8.68
CA PHE A 35 2.15 -12.44 8.45
C PHE A 35 2.09 -13.93 8.79
N SER A 36 3.06 -14.45 9.57
CA SER A 36 3.13 -15.87 9.98
C SER A 36 1.91 -16.37 10.76
N HIS A 37 1.13 -15.46 11.34
CA HIS A 37 -0.11 -15.75 12.05
C HIS A 37 -1.32 -15.98 11.12
N TRP A 38 -1.15 -15.85 9.80
CA TRP A 38 -2.21 -16.13 8.83
C TRP A 38 -2.16 -17.58 8.39
N SER A 39 -3.34 -18.18 8.19
CA SER A 39 -3.45 -19.57 7.74
C SER A 39 -3.16 -19.73 6.25
N ASP A 40 -3.33 -18.66 5.46
CA ASP A 40 -3.08 -18.68 4.01
C ASP A 40 -2.48 -17.35 3.50
N LEU A 41 -1.25 -17.44 3.00
CA LEU A 41 -0.48 -16.34 2.40
C LEU A 41 -0.49 -16.38 0.86
N SER A 42 -1.30 -17.24 0.25
CA SER A 42 -1.47 -17.27 -1.19
C SER A 42 -2.03 -15.93 -1.71
N PRO A 43 -1.66 -15.47 -2.92
CA PRO A 43 -2.12 -14.18 -3.45
C PRO A 43 -3.63 -13.99 -3.47
N ASP A 44 -4.38 -15.09 -3.58
CA ASP A 44 -5.84 -15.08 -3.67
C ASP A 44 -6.56 -15.32 -2.34
N SER A 45 -5.82 -15.47 -1.24
CA SER A 45 -6.40 -15.74 0.07
C SER A 45 -7.30 -14.60 0.55
N ALA A 46 -8.31 -14.95 1.35
CA ALA A 46 -9.21 -13.97 1.94
C ALA A 46 -8.46 -12.98 2.86
N GLN A 47 -7.41 -13.43 3.55
CA GLN A 47 -6.62 -12.59 4.44
C GLN A 47 -5.78 -11.57 3.66
N VAL A 48 -5.13 -11.98 2.57
CA VAL A 48 -4.39 -11.10 1.66
C VAL A 48 -5.32 -10.06 1.02
N LYS A 49 -6.47 -10.48 0.50
CA LYS A 49 -7.46 -9.56 -0.09
C LYS A 49 -7.99 -8.53 0.91
N LYS A 50 -8.31 -8.98 2.13
CA LYS A 50 -8.81 -8.11 3.21
C LYS A 50 -7.77 -7.09 3.63
N HIS A 51 -6.53 -7.50 3.86
CA HIS A 51 -5.50 -6.58 4.32
C HIS A 51 -5.00 -5.64 3.21
N GLY A 52 -4.91 -6.12 1.97
CA GLY A 52 -4.65 -5.27 0.80
C GLY A 52 -5.69 -4.16 0.66
N THR A 53 -6.96 -4.45 0.97
CA THR A 53 -8.02 -3.43 1.05
C THR A 53 -7.76 -2.42 2.18
N THR A 54 -7.36 -2.88 3.36
CA THR A 54 -6.98 -2.01 4.49
C THR A 54 -5.84 -1.07 4.12
N ILE A 55 -4.79 -1.57 3.47
CA ILE A 55 -3.64 -0.78 2.99
C ILE A 55 -4.11 0.32 2.04
N MET A 56 -4.90 -0.03 1.02
CA MET A 56 -5.34 0.96 0.03
C MET A 56 -6.34 1.98 0.59
N ALA A 57 -7.11 1.63 1.61
CA ALA A 57 -7.94 2.58 2.33
C ALA A 57 -7.07 3.61 3.09
N ALA A 58 -6.03 3.17 3.80
CA ALA A 58 -5.09 4.05 4.49
C ALA A 58 -4.32 4.96 3.52
N ILE A 59 -3.91 4.44 2.36
CA ILE A 59 -3.29 5.24 1.30
C ILE A 59 -4.28 6.30 0.76
N GLY A 60 -5.54 5.92 0.55
CA GLY A 60 -6.58 6.87 0.13
C GLY A 60 -6.79 8.01 1.13
N GLU A 61 -6.74 7.72 2.43
CA GLU A 61 -6.77 8.75 3.48
C GLU A 61 -5.49 9.59 3.51
N ALA A 62 -4.32 9.00 3.25
CA ALA A 62 -3.07 9.73 3.16
C ALA A 62 -3.08 10.74 1.99
N ILE A 63 -3.68 10.38 0.85
CA ILE A 63 -3.83 11.28 -0.31
C ILE A 63 -4.67 12.51 0.06
N SER A 64 -5.75 12.36 0.84
CA SER A 64 -6.57 13.50 1.26
C SER A 64 -5.87 14.42 2.26
N LYS A 65 -4.73 13.98 2.83
CA LYS A 65 -3.90 14.72 3.79
C LYS A 65 -2.46 14.91 3.29
N ILE A 66 -2.26 14.94 1.97
CA ILE A 66 -0.93 14.92 1.33
C ILE A 66 -0.01 16.06 1.77
N HIS A 67 -0.57 17.20 2.22
CA HIS A 67 0.20 18.35 2.70
C HIS A 67 0.90 18.12 4.05
N ASN A 68 0.46 17.13 4.84
CA ASN A 68 1.09 16.79 6.12
C ASN A 68 0.97 15.29 6.41
N LEU A 69 1.75 14.49 5.67
CA LEU A 69 1.77 13.04 5.80
C LEU A 69 2.27 12.56 7.17
N VAL A 70 3.24 13.23 7.76
CA VAL A 70 3.79 12.88 9.08
C VAL A 70 2.70 12.91 10.15
N CYS A 71 1.93 14.00 10.21
CA CYS A 71 0.80 14.09 11.14
C CYS A 71 -0.30 13.08 10.79
N ALA A 72 -0.64 12.95 9.51
CA ALA A 72 -1.69 12.04 9.04
C ALA A 72 -1.40 10.57 9.38
N LEU A 73 -0.14 10.16 9.33
CA LEU A 73 0.30 8.78 9.49
C LEU A 73 0.90 8.49 10.87
N SER A 74 0.97 9.47 11.78
CA SER A 74 1.61 9.34 13.10
C SER A 74 1.16 8.09 13.87
N LYS A 75 -0.15 7.83 13.96
CA LYS A 75 -0.70 6.64 14.63
C LYS A 75 -0.33 5.33 13.92
N LEU A 76 -0.25 5.33 12.59
CA LEU A 76 0.18 4.17 11.82
C LEU A 76 1.68 3.96 11.95
N SER A 77 2.47 5.02 12.05
CA SER A 77 3.91 4.95 12.32
C SER A 77 4.17 4.26 13.66
N ASP A 78 3.49 4.70 14.74
CA ASP A 78 3.57 4.04 16.06
C ASP A 78 3.21 2.55 15.99
N LEU A 79 2.10 2.24 15.30
CA LEU A 79 1.63 0.87 15.15
C LEU A 79 2.70 -0.01 14.48
N HIS A 80 3.29 0.47 13.37
CA HIS A 80 4.27 -0.31 12.63
C HIS A 80 5.62 -0.40 13.37
N ALA A 81 6.03 0.67 14.06
CA ALA A 81 7.28 0.72 14.81
C ALA A 81 7.26 -0.14 16.07
N PHE A 82 6.30 0.09 16.96
CA PHE A 82 6.37 -0.46 18.32
C PHE A 82 5.57 -1.75 18.50
N LYS A 83 4.44 -1.87 17.81
CA LYS A 83 3.56 -3.04 17.96
C LYS A 83 3.84 -4.12 16.93
N LEU A 84 3.99 -3.74 15.66
CA LEU A 84 4.23 -4.70 14.58
C LEU A 84 5.72 -4.93 14.33
N GLN A 85 6.58 -4.00 14.74
CA GLN A 85 8.05 -4.07 14.60
C GLN A 85 8.48 -4.39 13.16
N VAL A 86 7.83 -3.75 12.19
CA VAL A 86 8.11 -3.95 10.77
C VAL A 86 9.39 -3.21 10.42
N ASP A 87 10.38 -3.86 9.79
CA ASP A 87 11.56 -3.12 9.33
C ASP A 87 11.13 -2.08 8.27
N PRO A 88 11.44 -0.77 8.45
CA PRO A 88 11.06 0.29 7.51
C PRO A 88 11.47 0.05 6.06
N ALA A 89 12.51 -0.75 5.82
CA ALA A 89 12.94 -1.13 4.47
C ALA A 89 11.82 -1.81 3.66
N ASN A 90 10.88 -2.49 4.33
CA ASN A 90 9.77 -3.19 3.68
C ASN A 90 8.69 -2.24 3.11
N PHE A 91 8.61 -0.98 3.57
CA PHE A 91 7.65 -0.02 3.02
C PHE A 91 7.89 0.26 1.54
N LYS A 92 9.16 0.36 1.14
CA LYS A 92 9.55 0.57 -0.27
C LYS A 92 9.27 -0.66 -1.14
N ILE A 93 9.33 -1.85 -0.56
CA ILE A 93 8.95 -3.09 -1.26
C ILE A 93 7.45 -3.05 -1.61
N LEU A 94 6.58 -2.70 -0.66
CA LEU A 94 5.16 -2.56 -0.92
C LEU A 94 4.87 -1.46 -1.94
N ALA A 95 5.52 -0.30 -1.82
CA ALA A 95 5.40 0.81 -2.76
C ALA A 95 5.70 0.38 -4.21
N HIS A 96 6.82 -0.33 -4.42
CA HIS A 96 7.18 -0.87 -5.72
C HIS A 96 6.12 -1.82 -6.29
N ASN A 97 5.58 -2.72 -5.47
CA ASN A 97 4.52 -3.63 -5.90
C ASN A 97 3.22 -2.89 -6.27
N ILE A 98 2.89 -1.81 -5.58
CA ILE A 98 1.74 -0.95 -5.94
C ILE A 98 1.97 -0.30 -7.32
N ILE A 99 3.16 0.26 -7.56
CA ILE A 99 3.53 0.88 -8.85
C ILE A 99 3.37 -0.13 -10.00
N LEU A 100 3.90 -1.36 -9.84
CA LEU A 100 3.78 -2.40 -10.86
C LEU A 100 2.33 -2.77 -11.16
N VAL A 101 1.48 -2.85 -10.13
CA VAL A 101 0.06 -3.17 -10.32
C VAL A 101 -0.68 -2.01 -10.97
N LEU A 102 -0.38 -0.76 -10.62
CA LEU A 102 -0.94 0.41 -11.29
C LEU A 102 -0.59 0.42 -12.78
N ALA A 103 0.68 0.17 -13.13
CA ALA A 103 1.12 0.05 -14.52
C ALA A 103 0.42 -1.08 -15.28
N THR A 104 0.17 -2.21 -14.62
CA THR A 104 -0.53 -3.37 -15.22
C THR A 104 -2.01 -3.09 -15.48
N TYR A 105 -2.69 -2.41 -14.55
CA TYR A 105 -4.14 -2.15 -14.65
C TYR A 105 -4.49 -0.89 -15.45
N TYR A 106 -3.55 0.04 -15.60
CA TYR A 106 -3.75 1.32 -16.30
C TYR A 106 -2.58 1.66 -17.23
N PRO A 107 -2.19 0.78 -18.16
CA PRO A 107 -0.98 0.98 -18.97
C PRO A 107 -1.03 2.25 -19.84
N ALA A 108 -2.22 2.68 -20.25
CA ALA A 108 -2.39 3.92 -21.03
C ALA A 108 -2.34 5.19 -20.15
N ASP A 109 -2.76 5.12 -18.89
CA ASP A 109 -2.80 6.27 -17.99
C ASP A 109 -1.52 6.38 -17.13
N PHE A 110 -0.78 5.29 -16.95
CA PHE A 110 0.44 5.22 -16.14
C PHE A 110 1.68 5.66 -16.93
N ILE A 111 1.60 6.86 -17.50
CA ILE A 111 2.70 7.52 -18.24
C ILE A 111 3.84 7.95 -17.29
N PRO A 112 5.03 8.29 -17.80
CA PRO A 112 6.20 8.64 -16.97
C PRO A 112 5.93 9.73 -15.93
N GLU A 113 5.16 10.76 -16.25
CA GLU A 113 4.80 11.86 -15.34
C GLU A 113 3.94 11.40 -14.18
N VAL A 114 3.00 10.49 -14.45
CA VAL A 114 2.15 9.86 -13.43
C VAL A 114 2.99 8.93 -12.57
N HIS A 115 3.88 8.14 -13.17
CA HIS A 115 4.79 7.28 -12.44
C HIS A 115 5.66 8.09 -11.47
N VAL A 116 6.32 9.16 -11.92
CA VAL A 116 7.14 10.03 -11.06
C VAL A 116 6.32 10.59 -9.90
N SER A 117 5.08 11.01 -10.15
CA SER A 117 4.21 11.57 -9.12
C SER A 117 3.80 10.52 -8.08
N VAL A 118 3.44 9.31 -8.52
CA VAL A 118 3.08 8.19 -7.65
C VAL A 118 4.28 7.71 -6.84
N ASP A 119 5.45 7.57 -7.46
CA ASP A 119 6.69 7.17 -6.79
C ASP A 119 7.11 8.17 -5.71
N LYS A 120 7.09 9.48 -6.03
CA LYS A 120 7.35 10.53 -5.02
C LYS A 120 6.37 10.47 -3.85
N PHE A 121 5.09 10.30 -4.13
CA PHE A 121 4.07 10.18 -3.09
C PHE A 121 4.31 8.97 -2.19
N LEU A 122 4.55 7.78 -2.78
CA LEU A 122 4.77 6.56 -2.01
C LEU A 122 6.08 6.58 -1.21
N ASN A 123 7.13 7.23 -1.74
CA ASN A 123 8.37 7.46 -0.99
C ASN A 123 8.13 8.37 0.23
N ASN A 124 7.40 9.47 0.06
CA ASN A 124 7.05 10.35 1.19
C ASN A 124 6.14 9.66 2.20
N LEU A 125 5.22 8.80 1.74
CA LEU A 125 4.38 7.97 2.61
C LEU A 125 5.23 6.97 3.43
N ALA A 126 6.21 6.32 2.80
CA ALA A 126 7.13 5.42 3.47
C ALA A 126 7.99 6.15 4.51
N LEU A 127 8.50 7.35 4.18
CA LEU A 127 9.23 8.20 5.12
C LEU A 127 8.36 8.58 6.32
N ALA A 128 7.13 9.04 6.09
CA ALA A 128 6.20 9.41 7.15
C ALA A 128 5.80 8.21 8.04
N LEU A 129 5.70 7.00 7.48
CA LEU A 129 5.51 5.78 8.28
C LEU A 129 6.76 5.43 9.11
N ALA A 130 7.95 5.76 8.63
CA ALA A 130 9.21 5.50 9.31
C ALA A 130 9.56 6.54 10.41
N GLU A 131 8.81 7.64 10.52
CA GLU A 131 9.15 8.78 11.38
C GLU A 131 9.33 8.41 12.86
N ARG A 132 8.48 7.51 13.41
CA ARG A 132 8.47 7.18 14.85
C ARG A 132 9.26 5.93 15.22
N TYR A 133 10.18 5.50 14.36
CA TYR A 133 11.00 4.30 14.60
C TYR A 133 12.16 4.50 15.58
N ARG A 134 12.38 5.74 16.06
CA ARG A 134 13.45 6.12 16.97
C ARG A 134 12.91 7.04 18.06
#